data_AF-A0A3N1IMU5-F1
#
_entry.id   AF-A0A3N1IMU5-F1
#
_cell.length_a   1.000
_cell.length_b   1.000
_cell.length_c   1.000
_cell.angle_alpha   90.00
_cell.angle_beta   90.00
_cell.angle_gamma   90.00
#
_symmetry.space_group_name_H-M   'P 1'
#
loop_
_entity.id
_entity.type
_entity.pdbx_description
1 polymer ?
#
loop_
_entity_poly.entity_id
_entity_poly.type
_entity_poly.pdbx_seq_one_letter_code
_entity_poly.pdbx_strand_id
1 'polypeptide(L)' 'METESSLDAAAAAAAAAAARHARFGRLPDRIQFHELVEEKVAEPNASGIASYNPEGSWNHFSCLALDLGL' A
#
# COMPACT_ATOMS: atom_id res chain seq x y z
N MET A 1 -21.46 20.53 -26.23
CA MET A 1 -20.53 20.94 -25.15
C MET A 1 -20.43 19.91 -24.01
N GLU A 2 -21.41 19.77 -23.12
CA GLU A 2 -21.25 18.91 -21.90
C GLU A 2 -21.04 17.41 -22.21
N THR A 3 -21.74 16.89 -23.23
CA THR A 3 -21.65 15.47 -23.63
C THR A 3 -20.34 15.14 -24.33
N GLU A 4 -19.75 16.11 -25.05
CA GLU A 4 -18.47 15.97 -25.74
C GLU A 4 -17.31 15.97 -24.74
N SER A 5 -17.37 16.86 -23.74
CA SER A 5 -16.43 16.88 -22.61
C SER A 5 -16.45 15.57 -21.81
N SER A 6 -17.63 14.99 -21.61
CA SER A 6 -17.77 13.69 -20.95
C SER A 6 -17.15 12.53 -21.75
N LEU A 7 -17.25 12.56 -23.08
CA LEU A 7 -16.64 11.56 -23.95
C LEU A 7 -15.11 11.66 -23.95
N ASP A 8 -14.56 12.87 -23.96
CA ASP A 8 -13.12 13.11 -23.84
C ASP A 8 -12.56 12.64 -22.49
N ALA A 9 -13.29 12.89 -21.40
CA ALA A 9 -12.92 12.38 -20.08
C ALA A 9 -12.92 10.84 -20.02
N ALA A 10 -13.90 10.20 -20.66
CA ALA A 10 -13.96 8.73 -20.76
C ALA A 10 -12.79 8.18 -21.61
N ALA A 11 -12.45 8.83 -22.72
CA ALA A 11 -11.30 8.48 -23.54
C ALA A 11 -9.97 8.61 -22.79
N ALA A 12 -9.79 9.69 -22.04
CA ALA A 12 -8.62 9.89 -21.17
C ALA A 12 -8.53 8.82 -20.06
N ALA A 13 -9.66 8.47 -19.44
CA ALA A 13 -9.71 7.41 -18.43
C ALA A 13 -9.36 6.04 -19.02
N ALA A 14 -9.81 5.73 -20.23
CA ALA A 14 -9.48 4.51 -20.94
C ALA A 14 -7.99 4.43 -21.31
N ALA A 15 -7.40 5.53 -21.79
CA ALA A 15 -5.96 5.60 -22.07
C ALA A 15 -5.12 5.39 -20.80
N ALA A 16 -5.51 6.02 -19.69
CA ALA A 16 -4.86 5.81 -18.40
C ALA A 16 -4.99 4.36 -17.90
N ALA A 17 -6.15 3.72 -18.12
CA ALA A 17 -6.35 2.31 -17.79
C ALA A 17 -5.45 1.38 -18.63
N ALA A 18 -5.33 1.64 -19.94
CA ALA A 18 -4.44 0.90 -20.82
C ALA A 18 -2.97 1.01 -20.39
N ALA A 19 -2.51 2.22 -20.04
CA ALA A 19 -1.16 2.43 -19.53
C ALA A 19 -0.90 1.67 -18.21
N ARG A 20 -1.90 1.60 -17.31
CA ARG A 20 -1.79 0.80 -16.08
C ARG A 20 -1.71 -0.69 -16.37
N HIS A 21 -2.55 -1.21 -17.26
CA HIS A 21 -2.51 -2.64 -17.62
C HIS A 21 -1.20 -3.02 -18.33
N ALA A 22 -0.64 -2.14 -19.17
CA ALA A 22 0.67 -2.37 -19.78
C ALA A 22 1.81 -2.42 -18.74
N ARG A 23 1.70 -1.63 -17.66
CA ARG A 23 2.71 -1.58 -16.59
C ARG A 23 2.59 -2.70 -15.56
N PHE A 24 1.37 -3.06 -15.19
CA PHE A 24 1.09 -3.92 -14.04
C PHE A 24 0.38 -5.23 -14.40
N GLY A 25 0.01 -5.43 -15.67
CA GLY A 25 -0.79 -6.57 -16.10
C GLY A 25 -2.25 -6.48 -15.66
N ARG A 26 -2.92 -7.64 -15.63
CA ARG A 26 -4.30 -7.79 -15.15
C ARG A 26 -4.30 -8.24 -13.69
N LEU A 27 -5.27 -7.77 -12.91
CA LEU A 27 -5.52 -8.32 -11.58
C LEU A 27 -5.84 -9.83 -11.70
N PRO A 28 -5.28 -10.69 -10.81
CA PRO A 28 -5.69 -12.08 -10.73
C PRO A 28 -7.20 -12.22 -10.49
N ASP A 29 -7.76 -13.37 -10.85
CA ASP A 29 -9.16 -13.65 -10.57
C ASP A 29 -9.39 -13.71 -9.04
N ARG A 30 -10.58 -13.31 -8.61
CA ARG A 30 -10.94 -13.29 -7.19
C ARG A 30 -11.02 -14.73 -6.67
N ILE A 31 -10.34 -14.98 -5.55
CA ILE A 31 -10.40 -16.26 -4.84
C ILE A 31 -11.84 -16.55 -4.39
N GLN A 32 -12.30 -17.79 -4.56
CA GLN A 32 -13.64 -18.16 -4.15
C GLN A 32 -13.75 -18.13 -2.62
N PHE A 33 -14.92 -17.77 -2.10
CA PHE A 33 -15.10 -17.61 -0.66
C PHE A 33 -14.75 -18.88 0.13
N HIS A 34 -15.05 -20.06 -0.42
CA HIS A 34 -14.74 -21.36 0.19
C HIS A 34 -13.26 -21.74 0.16
N GLU A 35 -12.42 -20.98 -0.55
CA GLU A 35 -10.96 -21.15 -0.61
C GLU A 35 -10.24 -20.14 0.29
N LEU A 36 -10.95 -19.18 0.88
CA LEU A 36 -10.40 -18.25 1.85
C LEU A 36 -10.18 -18.96 3.19
N VAL A 37 -9.10 -18.59 3.88
CA VAL A 37 -8.83 -19.02 5.27
C VAL A 37 -9.15 -17.89 6.23
N GLU A 38 -9.59 -18.23 7.45
CA GLU A 38 -9.83 -17.25 8.49
C GLU A 38 -8.51 -16.64 8.99
N GLU A 39 -8.53 -15.34 9.28
CA GLU A 39 -7.40 -14.67 9.94
C GLU A 39 -7.19 -15.28 11.33
N LYS A 40 -5.96 -15.67 11.64
CA LYS A 40 -5.57 -16.19 12.95
C LYS A 40 -4.63 -15.21 13.63
N VAL A 41 -4.90 -14.90 14.90
CA VAL A 41 -3.99 -14.12 15.74
C VAL A 41 -2.64 -14.83 15.76
N ALA A 42 -1.59 -14.13 15.34
CA ALA A 42 -0.23 -14.63 15.48
C ALA A 42 0.11 -14.70 16.98
N GLU A 43 0.67 -15.84 17.40
CA GLU A 43 1.26 -15.92 18.74
C GLU A 43 2.32 -14.83 18.89
N PRO A 44 2.40 -14.15 20.05
CA PRO A 44 3.47 -13.22 20.32
C PRO A 44 4.80 -13.91 20.03
N ASN A 45 5.62 -13.28 19.20
CA ASN A 45 6.99 -13.75 19.01
C ASN A 45 7.66 -13.85 20.39
N ALA A 46 8.44 -14.90 20.63
CA ALA A 46 9.19 -15.06 21.88
C ALA A 46 10.22 -13.92 22.12
N SER A 47 10.35 -12.98 21.18
CA SER A 47 10.97 -11.66 21.37
C SER A 47 10.07 -10.66 22.11
N GLY A 48 9.00 -11.10 22.77
CA GLY A 48 8.08 -10.34 23.64
C GLY A 48 8.71 -9.69 24.87
N ILE A 49 9.98 -9.29 24.82
CA ILE A 49 10.65 -8.39 25.76
C ILE A 49 11.13 -7.11 25.05
N ALA A 50 10.48 -6.73 23.95
CA ALA A 50 10.44 -5.33 23.55
C ALA A 50 8.99 -4.89 23.68
N SER A 51 8.57 -4.53 24.90
CA SER A 51 7.30 -3.81 25.06
C SER A 51 7.39 -2.61 24.13
N TYR A 52 6.52 -2.55 23.12
CA TYR A 52 6.49 -1.45 22.18
C TYR A 52 6.36 -0.14 22.97
N ASN A 53 7.47 0.60 23.06
CA ASN A 53 7.56 1.87 23.75
C ASN A 53 7.63 2.96 22.66
N PRO A 54 6.49 3.57 22.29
CA PRO A 54 6.47 4.60 21.27
C PRO A 54 7.29 5.83 21.70
N GLU A 55 7.32 6.15 23.00
CA GLU A 55 8.13 7.25 23.55
C GLU A 55 9.63 6.93 23.50
N GLY A 56 10.00 5.66 23.72
CA GLY A 56 11.36 5.15 23.59
C GLY A 56 11.90 5.19 22.15
N SER A 57 11.01 4.98 21.17
CA SER A 57 11.36 4.93 19.74
C SER A 57 11.75 6.30 19.16
N TRP A 58 11.41 7.40 19.83
CA TRP A 58 11.77 8.76 19.40
C TRP A 58 13.18 9.19 19.82
N ASN A 59 13.91 8.37 20.60
CA ASN A 59 15.28 8.70 21.01
C ASN A 59 16.34 8.36 19.95
N HIS A 60 15.95 7.79 18.81
CA HIS A 60 16.87 7.35 17.75
C HIS A 60 16.99 8.31 16.55
N PHE A 61 16.52 9.56 16.67
CA PHE A 61 16.71 10.58 15.63
C PHE A 61 18.17 11.00 15.39
N SER A 62 19.13 10.41 16.11
CA SER A 62 20.55 10.71 15.92
C SER A 62 21.09 10.34 14.54
N CYS A 63 20.46 9.43 13.78
CA CYS A 63 20.93 9.09 12.43
C CYS A 63 20.65 10.23 11.43
N LEU A 64 19.43 10.79 11.41
CA LEU A 64 19.09 11.84 10.43
C LEU A 64 19.89 13.14 10.66
N ALA A 65 20.16 13.50 11.92
CA ALA A 65 20.93 14.69 12.25
C ALA A 65 22.45 14.52 11.98
N LEU A 66 23.01 13.34 12.29
CA LEU A 66 24.40 13.01 11.92
C LEU A 66 24.57 12.94 10.39
N ASP A 67 23.61 12.35 9.68
CA ASP A 67 23.65 12.22 8.22
C ASP A 67 23.52 13.58 7.49
N LEU A 68 22.90 14.57 8.14
CA LEU A 68 22.75 15.94 7.61
C LEU A 68 23.81 16.94 8.11
N GLY A 69 24.64 16.56 9.08
CA GLY A 69 25.74 17.40 9.59
C GLY A 69 25.30 18.73 10.21
N LEU A 70 24.11 18.78 10.83
CA LEU A 70 23.54 19.95 11.53
C LEU A 70 23.93 20.00 13.01
#